data_AF-A0A315D3Z7-F1
#
_entry.id   AF-A0A315D3Z7-F1
#
_cell.length_a   1.000
_cell.length_b   1.000
_cell.length_c   1.000
_cell.angle_alpha   90.00
_cell.angle_beta   90.00
_cell.angle_gamma   90.00
#
_symmetry.space_group_name_H-M   'P 1'
#
loop_
_entity.id
_entity.type
_entity.pdbx_description
1 polymer ?
#
loop_
_entity_poly.entity_id
_entity_poly.type
_entity_poly.pdbx_seq_one_letter_code
_entity_poly.pdbx_strand_id
1 'polypeptide(L)'
;SGATTLNAGTLALGSSNALGGLTLNTGNTNTIGFAGGALQFSSSNKSDYSARFSTAASQAYAIDTNGESVTLATALTSSGGSLTKLGSGTLTLSGANTYSGTTTISSGTLAVSGSLSDTTQVNVASGGVYRVDVDDTVGSIEGAGSITTGAASGTVTLTADVDVSLSKTFSGVASDGGSAKLALTKSGLGSLTLSGANTYTGTTTVSAGTLVLAGGSAIADTSAVILGTAGANLTLSANEAVGSLVGVTGTTVSLGSHTLTTGDTSSTEYAGVVSGTGGLTKQGSGTFTLSGANDYTGATTVSAGTLALSGGSAVADTSAVILSTAGANLTLNANEAVGSLAGVAGTTVTLGSR
;
A
#
# COMPACT_ATOMS: atom_id res chain seq x y z
N SER A 1 34.34 -14.06 -25.17
CA SER A 1 33.26 -13.85 -26.15
C SER A 1 32.36 -15.08 -26.19
N GLY A 2 31.51 -15.24 -25.20
CA GLY A 2 30.42 -16.22 -25.25
C GLY A 2 29.26 -15.67 -24.46
N ALA A 3 28.12 -15.44 -25.12
CA ALA A 3 26.86 -15.20 -24.43
C ALA A 3 26.35 -16.54 -23.90
N THR A 4 25.95 -16.59 -22.64
CA THR A 4 25.32 -17.77 -22.03
C THR A 4 23.85 -17.47 -21.83
N THR A 5 22.97 -18.23 -22.47
CA THR A 5 21.51 -18.09 -22.27
C THR A 5 20.98 -19.23 -21.41
N LEU A 6 20.32 -18.88 -20.32
CA LEU A 6 19.60 -19.81 -19.45
C LEU A 6 18.20 -20.04 -20.03
N ASN A 7 18.06 -21.06 -20.86
CA ASN A 7 16.78 -21.38 -21.52
C ASN A 7 15.78 -22.07 -20.57
N ALA A 8 16.26 -22.95 -19.70
CA ALA A 8 15.45 -23.67 -18.72
C ALA A 8 16.35 -24.22 -17.61
N GLY A 9 15.75 -24.77 -16.54
CA GLY A 9 16.46 -25.38 -15.42
C GLY A 9 17.20 -24.36 -14.56
N THR A 10 18.16 -24.83 -13.77
CA THR A 10 18.91 -24.00 -12.82
C THR A 10 20.40 -24.11 -13.08
N LEU A 11 21.06 -22.98 -13.26
CA LEU A 11 22.52 -22.89 -13.24
C LEU A 11 22.99 -22.52 -11.83
N ALA A 12 23.48 -23.52 -11.08
CA ALA A 12 23.99 -23.33 -9.73
C ALA A 12 25.44 -22.84 -9.72
N LEU A 13 25.70 -21.77 -8.98
CA LEU A 13 27.02 -21.17 -8.81
C LEU A 13 27.80 -21.90 -7.71
N GLY A 14 28.42 -23.03 -8.07
CA GLY A 14 29.08 -23.94 -7.11
C GLY A 14 30.43 -23.48 -6.54
N SER A 15 31.05 -22.43 -7.10
CA SER A 15 32.34 -21.91 -6.63
C SER A 15 32.45 -20.41 -6.87
N SER A 16 33.38 -19.75 -6.18
CA SER A 16 33.75 -18.37 -6.52
C SER A 16 34.19 -18.29 -7.98
N ASN A 17 33.84 -17.19 -8.65
CA ASN A 17 34.16 -16.96 -10.07
C ASN A 17 33.65 -18.04 -11.05
N ALA A 18 32.60 -18.81 -10.70
CA ALA A 18 32.06 -19.88 -11.57
C ALA A 18 31.70 -19.41 -12.99
N LEU A 19 31.37 -18.13 -13.17
CA LEU A 19 31.07 -17.53 -14.49
C LEU A 19 32.26 -16.74 -15.09
N GLY A 20 33.46 -16.87 -14.53
CA GLY A 20 34.64 -16.06 -14.85
C GLY A 20 34.72 -14.75 -14.07
N GLY A 21 35.88 -14.09 -14.14
CA GLY A 21 36.16 -12.83 -13.43
C GLY A 21 35.25 -11.67 -13.86
N LEU A 22 35.06 -10.71 -12.94
CA LEU A 22 34.16 -9.56 -13.10
C LEU A 22 34.73 -8.43 -13.98
N THR A 23 36.01 -8.50 -14.37
CA THR A 23 36.64 -7.49 -15.22
C THR A 23 36.05 -7.55 -16.63
N LEU A 24 35.13 -6.63 -16.91
CA LEU A 24 34.69 -6.29 -18.25
C LEU A 24 35.86 -5.59 -18.97
N ASN A 25 36.80 -6.35 -19.53
CA ASN A 25 37.71 -5.75 -20.52
C ASN A 25 36.84 -5.23 -21.68
N THR A 26 37.09 -3.99 -22.09
CA THR A 26 36.42 -3.32 -23.22
C THR A 26 36.47 -4.21 -24.46
N GLY A 27 35.40 -4.96 -24.70
CA GLY A 27 35.29 -5.96 -25.78
C GLY A 27 34.81 -7.37 -25.37
N ASN A 28 34.70 -7.69 -24.08
CA ASN A 28 34.21 -9.00 -23.63
C ASN A 28 32.68 -8.98 -23.41
N THR A 29 31.93 -9.54 -24.36
CA THR A 29 30.46 -9.60 -24.41
C THR A 29 29.87 -10.79 -23.66
N ASN A 30 30.46 -11.22 -22.54
CA ASN A 30 30.04 -12.42 -21.79
C ASN A 30 28.72 -12.19 -21.02
N THR A 31 27.66 -11.92 -21.78
CA THR A 31 26.30 -11.64 -21.32
C THR A 31 25.63 -12.91 -20.84
N ILE A 32 24.74 -12.76 -19.87
CA ILE A 32 23.91 -13.81 -19.30
C ILE A 32 22.47 -13.53 -19.73
N GLY A 33 21.98 -14.29 -20.70
CA GLY A 33 20.60 -14.28 -21.17
C GLY A 33 19.69 -15.11 -20.26
N PHE A 34 18.43 -14.71 -20.14
CA PHE A 34 17.43 -15.42 -19.34
C PHE A 34 16.18 -15.62 -20.18
N ALA A 35 15.95 -16.87 -20.61
CA ALA A 35 14.81 -17.27 -21.44
C ALA A 35 13.92 -18.30 -20.73
N GLY A 36 14.05 -18.44 -19.41
CA GLY A 36 13.25 -19.34 -18.57
C GLY A 36 14.07 -20.12 -17.53
N GLY A 37 15.39 -20.16 -17.65
CA GLY A 37 16.27 -20.78 -16.64
C GLY A 37 16.63 -19.82 -15.50
N ALA A 38 16.89 -20.38 -14.32
CA ALA A 38 17.27 -19.65 -13.11
C ALA A 38 18.79 -19.63 -12.89
N LEU A 39 19.30 -18.52 -12.37
CA LEU A 39 20.64 -18.43 -11.80
C LEU A 39 20.54 -18.63 -10.29
N GLN A 40 21.16 -19.69 -9.77
CA GLN A 40 21.13 -20.03 -8.35
C GLN A 40 22.45 -19.70 -7.67
N PHE A 41 22.38 -18.86 -6.64
CA PHE A 41 23.52 -18.49 -5.81
C PHE A 41 23.83 -19.55 -4.76
N SER A 42 24.99 -19.44 -4.12
CA SER A 42 25.37 -20.35 -3.04
C SER A 42 26.20 -19.62 -1.98
N SER A 43 26.38 -20.25 -0.82
CA SER A 43 27.30 -19.77 0.22
C SER A 43 28.72 -19.55 -0.31
N SER A 44 29.12 -20.29 -1.34
CA SER A 44 30.43 -20.20 -2.00
C SER A 44 30.51 -19.14 -3.10
N ASN A 45 29.37 -18.62 -3.57
CA ASN A 45 29.32 -17.58 -4.59
C ASN A 45 28.07 -16.70 -4.45
N LYS A 46 28.30 -15.50 -3.92
CA LYS A 46 27.35 -14.39 -3.80
C LYS A 46 27.75 -13.18 -4.65
N SER A 47 28.67 -13.38 -5.60
CA SER A 47 29.22 -12.30 -6.42
C SER A 47 28.14 -11.66 -7.28
N ASP A 48 28.15 -10.33 -7.36
CA ASP A 48 27.22 -9.61 -8.22
C ASP A 48 27.59 -9.79 -9.70
N TYR A 49 26.72 -10.47 -10.45
CA TYR A 49 26.85 -10.67 -11.90
C TYR A 49 25.90 -9.79 -12.72
N SER A 50 25.15 -8.87 -12.09
CA SER A 50 24.12 -8.04 -12.74
C SER A 50 24.66 -7.21 -13.91
N ALA A 51 25.91 -6.74 -13.85
CA ALA A 51 26.57 -6.02 -14.95
C ALA A 51 26.71 -6.83 -16.25
N ARG A 52 26.52 -8.15 -16.16
CA ARG A 52 26.58 -9.07 -17.30
C ARG A 52 25.19 -9.55 -17.72
N PHE A 53 24.12 -9.19 -17.04
CA PHE A 53 22.79 -9.65 -17.42
C PHE A 53 22.41 -8.97 -18.74
N SER A 54 21.91 -9.77 -19.70
CA SER A 54 21.49 -9.25 -21.00
C SER A 54 20.33 -8.28 -20.82
N THR A 55 20.38 -7.20 -21.60
CA THR A 55 19.37 -6.13 -21.63
C THR A 55 18.45 -6.23 -22.86
N ALA A 56 18.54 -7.33 -23.60
CA ALA A 56 17.61 -7.62 -24.69
C ALA A 56 16.15 -7.62 -24.19
N ALA A 57 15.20 -7.44 -25.10
CA ALA A 57 13.77 -7.49 -24.76
C ALA A 57 13.37 -8.85 -24.17
N SER A 58 12.34 -8.83 -23.31
CA SER A 58 11.67 -10.03 -22.79
C SER A 58 12.55 -10.99 -22.00
N GLN A 59 13.54 -10.46 -21.28
CA GLN A 59 14.39 -11.26 -20.41
C GLN A 59 13.61 -11.70 -19.17
N ALA A 60 13.61 -13.00 -18.86
CA ALA A 60 12.92 -13.57 -17.70
C ALA A 60 13.92 -13.82 -16.56
N TYR A 61 14.36 -12.76 -15.87
CA TYR A 61 15.38 -12.85 -14.82
C TYR A 61 14.89 -13.72 -13.65
N ALA A 62 15.22 -15.01 -13.66
CA ALA A 62 14.93 -15.91 -12.54
C ALA A 62 16.16 -16.01 -11.64
N ILE A 63 16.05 -15.48 -10.43
CA ILE A 63 17.15 -15.34 -9.48
C ILE A 63 16.82 -16.13 -8.22
N ASP A 64 17.54 -17.23 -8.03
CA ASP A 64 17.41 -18.08 -6.85
C ASP A 64 18.51 -17.79 -5.85
N THR A 65 18.15 -17.21 -4.71
CA THR A 65 19.13 -16.89 -3.67
C THR A 65 19.57 -18.10 -2.86
N ASN A 66 18.86 -19.23 -2.93
CA ASN A 66 19.20 -20.47 -2.22
C ASN A 66 19.51 -20.28 -0.73
N GLY A 67 18.78 -19.37 -0.07
CA GLY A 67 18.99 -19.04 1.35
C GLY A 67 20.02 -17.93 1.62
N GLU A 68 20.70 -17.42 0.59
CA GLU A 68 21.76 -16.43 0.73
C GLU A 68 21.25 -14.98 0.60
N SER A 69 22.07 -14.04 1.08
CA SER A 69 21.89 -12.61 0.80
C SER A 69 22.76 -12.21 -0.40
N VAL A 70 22.11 -11.73 -1.46
CA VAL A 70 22.71 -11.40 -2.74
C VAL A 70 22.30 -9.98 -3.14
N THR A 71 23.23 -9.17 -3.61
CA THR A 71 22.94 -7.83 -4.15
C THR A 71 23.21 -7.79 -5.64
N LEU A 72 22.26 -7.24 -6.41
CA LEU A 72 22.43 -6.86 -7.80
C LEU A 72 22.50 -5.33 -7.86
N ALA A 73 23.69 -4.80 -8.10
CA ALA A 73 23.95 -3.36 -8.08
C ALA A 73 23.69 -2.69 -9.43
N THR A 74 23.85 -3.42 -10.54
CA THR A 74 23.52 -2.91 -11.87
C THR A 74 22.02 -3.03 -12.09
N ALA A 75 21.41 -1.94 -12.57
CA ALA A 75 20.01 -1.91 -12.95
C ALA A 75 19.66 -3.02 -13.94
N LEU A 76 18.59 -3.75 -13.65
CA LEU A 76 17.98 -4.68 -14.58
C LEU A 76 17.16 -3.87 -15.59
N THR A 77 17.56 -3.92 -16.86
CA THR A 77 16.93 -3.13 -17.94
C THR A 77 16.55 -4.08 -19.07
N SER A 78 15.25 -4.30 -19.30
CA SER A 78 14.75 -5.16 -20.37
C SER A 78 13.29 -4.82 -20.68
N SER A 79 13.02 -4.33 -21.89
CA SER A 79 11.66 -4.03 -22.31
C SER A 79 10.81 -5.31 -22.34
N GLY A 80 9.70 -5.32 -21.60
CA GLY A 80 8.87 -6.52 -21.41
C GLY A 80 9.53 -7.64 -20.61
N GLY A 81 10.73 -7.43 -20.05
CA GLY A 81 11.40 -8.41 -19.20
C GLY A 81 10.77 -8.49 -17.81
N SER A 82 10.86 -9.65 -17.16
CA SER A 82 10.31 -9.94 -15.85
C SER A 82 11.40 -10.31 -14.84
N LEU A 83 11.06 -10.25 -13.55
CA LEU A 83 11.89 -10.75 -12.46
C LEU A 83 11.13 -11.84 -11.70
N THR A 84 11.77 -12.98 -11.44
CA THR A 84 11.28 -14.00 -10.52
C THR A 84 12.31 -14.24 -9.44
N LYS A 85 12.00 -13.81 -8.21
CA LYS A 85 12.80 -14.08 -7.02
C LYS A 85 12.42 -15.43 -6.42
N LEU A 86 13.40 -16.32 -6.33
CA LEU A 86 13.35 -17.67 -5.77
C LEU A 86 14.31 -17.80 -4.58
N GLY A 87 14.20 -18.91 -3.85
CA GLY A 87 15.04 -19.21 -2.68
C GLY A 87 14.62 -18.44 -1.43
N SER A 88 14.96 -18.96 -0.26
CA SER A 88 14.56 -18.39 1.04
C SER A 88 15.35 -17.16 1.47
N GLY A 89 16.46 -16.84 0.79
CA GLY A 89 17.35 -15.74 1.14
C GLY A 89 16.86 -14.37 0.65
N THR A 90 17.69 -13.35 0.82
CA THR A 90 17.40 -11.98 0.38
C THR A 90 18.07 -11.65 -0.95
N LEU A 91 17.31 -11.17 -1.92
CA LEU A 91 17.83 -10.51 -3.12
C LEU A 91 17.66 -9.00 -2.94
N THR A 92 18.74 -8.25 -2.97
CA THR A 92 18.71 -6.78 -2.93
C THR A 92 18.91 -6.22 -4.33
N LEU A 93 18.00 -5.40 -4.81
CA LEU A 93 18.17 -4.58 -5.99
C LEU A 93 18.49 -3.14 -5.56
N SER A 94 19.70 -2.67 -5.83
CA SER A 94 20.12 -1.32 -5.45
C SER A 94 20.20 -0.34 -6.63
N GLY A 95 20.10 -0.84 -7.86
CA GLY A 95 19.98 0.01 -9.06
C GLY A 95 18.53 0.46 -9.31
N ALA A 96 18.36 1.47 -10.16
CA ALA A 96 17.05 1.87 -10.69
C ALA A 96 16.64 0.94 -11.83
N ASN A 97 15.78 -0.03 -11.55
CA ASN A 97 15.43 -1.09 -12.50
C ASN A 97 14.31 -0.61 -13.44
N THR A 98 14.43 -0.92 -14.73
CA THR A 98 13.49 -0.44 -15.76
C THR A 98 12.88 -1.56 -16.61
N TYR A 99 13.04 -2.82 -16.19
CA TYR A 99 12.25 -3.90 -16.78
C TYR A 99 10.75 -3.68 -16.52
N SER A 100 9.92 -3.98 -17.51
CA SER A 100 8.50 -3.55 -17.51
C SER A 100 7.50 -4.70 -17.40
N GLY A 101 7.96 -5.95 -17.33
CA GLY A 101 7.15 -7.11 -16.99
C GLY A 101 7.00 -7.28 -15.47
N THR A 102 6.29 -8.33 -15.06
CA THR A 102 5.96 -8.61 -13.65
C THR A 102 7.21 -8.93 -12.82
N THR A 103 7.22 -8.44 -11.59
CA THR A 103 8.09 -8.91 -10.50
C THR A 103 7.35 -9.94 -9.66
N THR A 104 7.81 -11.19 -9.65
CA THR A 104 7.24 -12.26 -8.82
C THR A 104 8.19 -12.62 -7.70
N ILE A 105 7.76 -12.48 -6.45
CA ILE A 105 8.50 -12.90 -5.26
C ILE A 105 7.91 -14.22 -4.82
N SER A 106 8.50 -15.33 -5.28
CA SER A 106 7.97 -16.67 -5.00
C SER A 106 8.27 -17.12 -3.57
N SER A 107 9.41 -16.68 -3.01
CA SER A 107 9.84 -16.99 -1.64
C SER A 107 10.96 -16.05 -1.18
N GLY A 108 11.17 -16.00 0.14
CA GLY A 108 12.24 -15.19 0.73
C GLY A 108 11.99 -13.70 0.50
N THR A 109 13.06 -12.90 0.55
CA THR A 109 12.92 -11.44 0.51
C THR A 109 13.45 -10.86 -0.80
N LEU A 110 12.65 -10.05 -1.49
CA LEU A 110 13.15 -9.06 -2.43
C LEU A 110 13.26 -7.72 -1.69
N ALA A 111 14.47 -7.22 -1.51
CA ALA A 111 14.73 -5.90 -0.95
C ALA A 111 15.03 -4.91 -2.08
N VAL A 112 14.38 -3.75 -2.07
CA VAL A 112 14.59 -2.70 -3.06
C VAL A 112 15.08 -1.45 -2.36
N SER A 113 16.37 -1.16 -2.57
CA SER A 113 17.03 0.08 -2.11
C SER A 113 17.36 1.04 -3.25
N GLY A 114 17.16 0.60 -4.49
CA GLY A 114 17.03 1.45 -5.68
C GLY A 114 15.55 1.70 -6.00
N SER A 115 15.10 1.36 -7.21
CA SER A 115 13.67 1.42 -7.56
C SER A 115 13.30 0.26 -8.49
N LEU A 116 12.01 -0.04 -8.55
CA LEU A 116 11.43 -0.82 -9.64
C LEU A 116 10.89 0.12 -10.74
N SER A 117 10.37 -0.46 -11.82
CA SER A 117 9.65 0.33 -12.82
C SER A 117 8.26 0.64 -12.31
N ASP A 118 7.82 1.89 -12.48
CA ASP A 118 6.46 2.34 -12.19
C ASP A 118 5.37 1.57 -12.94
N THR A 119 5.72 0.81 -13.98
CA THR A 119 4.80 -0.05 -14.74
C THR A 119 4.76 -1.50 -14.26
N THR A 120 5.69 -1.93 -13.41
CA THR A 120 5.79 -3.32 -12.99
C THR A 120 4.67 -3.67 -12.02
N GLN A 121 4.04 -4.82 -12.24
CA GLN A 121 3.26 -5.45 -11.19
C GLN A 121 4.19 -6.22 -10.26
N VAL A 122 4.01 -6.06 -8.96
CA VAL A 122 4.67 -6.87 -7.94
C VAL A 122 3.70 -7.90 -7.36
N ASN A 123 3.91 -9.18 -7.69
CA ASN A 123 3.20 -10.30 -7.10
C ASN A 123 4.03 -10.88 -5.95
N VAL A 124 3.55 -10.71 -4.72
CA VAL A 124 4.17 -11.25 -3.50
C VAL A 124 3.46 -12.56 -3.14
N ALA A 125 4.03 -13.69 -3.53
CA ALA A 125 3.45 -14.99 -3.21
C ALA A 125 3.46 -15.26 -1.70
N SER A 126 2.66 -16.21 -1.24
CA SER A 126 2.69 -16.67 0.15
C SER A 126 4.10 -17.12 0.55
N GLY A 127 4.65 -16.55 1.62
CA GLY A 127 6.03 -16.78 2.06
C GLY A 127 7.09 -15.92 1.36
N GLY A 128 6.70 -15.08 0.41
CA GLY A 128 7.51 -14.00 -0.14
C GLY A 128 7.40 -12.72 0.71
N VAL A 129 8.47 -11.92 0.71
CA VAL A 129 8.54 -10.61 1.35
C VAL A 129 9.03 -9.58 0.34
N TYR A 130 8.24 -8.55 0.10
CA TYR A 130 8.69 -7.34 -0.59
C TYR A 130 9.11 -6.31 0.46
N ARG A 131 10.41 -6.04 0.53
CA ARG A 131 10.98 -5.08 1.46
C ARG A 131 11.39 -3.82 0.71
N VAL A 132 10.72 -2.71 0.99
CA VAL A 132 10.87 -1.42 0.32
C VAL A 132 11.73 -0.51 1.20
N ASP A 133 12.99 -0.28 0.83
CA ASP A 133 13.96 0.41 1.70
C ASP A 133 14.03 1.93 1.41
N VAL A 134 13.49 2.37 0.27
CA VAL A 134 13.35 3.75 -0.18
C VAL A 134 11.99 3.92 -0.87
N ASP A 135 11.50 5.16 -1.01
CA ASP A 135 10.25 5.40 -1.73
C ASP A 135 10.29 4.76 -3.13
N ASP A 136 9.24 4.00 -3.46
CA ASP A 136 9.16 3.24 -4.71
C ASP A 136 7.75 3.34 -5.30
N THR A 137 7.67 3.34 -6.63
CA THR A 137 6.41 3.33 -7.37
C THR A 137 6.37 2.10 -8.26
N VAL A 138 5.26 1.39 -8.21
CA VAL A 138 5.02 0.18 -9.01
C VAL A 138 3.61 0.24 -9.60
N GLY A 139 3.39 -0.43 -10.72
CA GLY A 139 2.11 -0.40 -11.42
C GLY A 139 1.00 -1.15 -10.69
N SER A 140 1.34 -2.09 -9.81
CA SER A 140 0.40 -2.67 -8.85
C SER A 140 1.11 -3.56 -7.83
N ILE A 141 0.42 -3.84 -6.74
CA ILE A 141 0.78 -4.89 -5.79
C ILE A 141 -0.35 -5.94 -5.73
N GLU A 142 0.02 -7.20 -5.60
CA GLU A 142 -0.92 -8.31 -5.39
C GLU A 142 -0.27 -9.47 -4.63
N GLY A 143 -1.10 -10.41 -4.19
CA GLY A 143 -0.66 -11.65 -3.56
C GLY A 143 -0.87 -11.70 -2.05
N ALA A 144 -0.36 -12.76 -1.44
CA ALA A 144 -0.63 -13.15 -0.05
C ALA A 144 0.61 -13.13 0.85
N GLY A 145 1.75 -12.68 0.35
CA GLY A 145 2.99 -12.56 1.12
C GLY A 145 3.02 -11.35 2.06
N SER A 146 4.20 -10.82 2.34
CA SER A 146 4.36 -9.65 3.21
C SER A 146 5.00 -8.48 2.49
N ILE A 147 4.59 -7.26 2.86
CA ILE A 147 5.26 -6.02 2.48
C ILE A 147 5.80 -5.37 3.76
N THR A 148 7.04 -4.89 3.73
CA THR A 148 7.62 -4.15 4.85
C THR A 148 8.63 -3.14 4.35
N THR A 149 9.24 -2.37 5.25
CA THR A 149 10.39 -1.51 4.94
C THR A 149 11.64 -2.01 5.66
N GLY A 150 12.81 -1.84 5.05
CA GLY A 150 14.10 -2.06 5.70
C GLY A 150 14.85 -0.77 6.03
N ALA A 151 14.21 0.40 5.86
CA ALA A 151 14.78 1.67 6.28
C ALA A 151 15.04 1.67 7.80
N ALA A 152 16.12 2.34 8.21
CA ALA A 152 16.50 2.38 9.63
C ALA A 152 15.54 3.24 10.48
N SER A 153 14.98 4.29 9.89
CA SER A 153 14.05 5.23 10.52
C SER A 153 13.29 6.02 9.45
N GLY A 154 12.35 6.86 9.89
CA GLY A 154 11.57 7.72 9.00
C GLY A 154 10.34 7.03 8.44
N THR A 155 9.92 7.44 7.25
CA THR A 155 8.76 6.86 6.55
C THR A 155 9.20 6.55 5.13
N VAL A 156 8.87 5.33 4.68
CA VAL A 156 9.04 4.89 3.29
C VAL A 156 7.67 4.70 2.69
N THR A 157 7.44 5.27 1.52
CA THR A 157 6.18 5.21 0.79
C THR A 157 6.27 4.22 -0.36
N LEU A 158 5.41 3.22 -0.34
CA LEU A 158 5.15 2.38 -1.50
C LEU A 158 3.93 2.94 -2.26
N THR A 159 4.10 3.28 -3.53
CA THR A 159 3.01 3.72 -4.41
C THR A 159 2.60 2.61 -5.34
N ALA A 160 1.31 2.23 -5.32
CA ALA A 160 0.70 1.28 -6.24
C ALA A 160 -0.18 2.02 -7.27
N ASP A 161 0.33 2.17 -8.50
CA ASP A 161 -0.28 2.91 -9.60
C ASP A 161 -1.19 2.04 -10.48
N VAL A 162 -2.29 1.56 -9.89
CA VAL A 162 -3.17 0.59 -10.54
C VAL A 162 -3.89 1.21 -11.73
N ASP A 163 -3.58 0.73 -12.93
CA ASP A 163 -4.20 1.16 -14.19
C ASP A 163 -5.73 1.05 -14.17
N VAL A 164 -6.40 1.95 -14.89
CA VAL A 164 -7.88 2.06 -14.99
C VAL A 164 -8.59 0.74 -15.30
N SER A 165 -7.94 -0.15 -16.05
CA SER A 165 -8.51 -1.42 -16.50
C SER A 165 -8.37 -2.57 -15.48
N LEU A 166 -7.71 -2.31 -14.35
CA LEU A 166 -7.31 -3.35 -13.41
C LEU A 166 -7.99 -3.20 -12.04
N SER A 167 -8.31 -4.36 -11.47
CA SER A 167 -8.62 -4.55 -10.06
C SER A 167 -7.64 -5.55 -9.47
N LYS A 168 -6.98 -5.17 -8.38
CA LYS A 168 -5.91 -5.95 -7.75
C LYS A 168 -6.22 -6.21 -6.29
N THR A 169 -5.77 -7.36 -5.79
CA THR A 169 -5.97 -7.74 -4.39
C THR A 169 -4.64 -8.11 -3.77
N PHE A 170 -4.29 -7.40 -2.70
CA PHE A 170 -3.25 -7.80 -1.78
C PHE A 170 -3.91 -8.33 -0.51
N SER A 171 -3.85 -9.64 -0.33
CA SER A 171 -4.38 -10.35 0.84
C SER A 171 -3.31 -10.64 1.89
N GLY A 172 -2.09 -10.21 1.62
CA GLY A 172 -0.95 -10.33 2.51
C GLY A 172 -0.94 -9.32 3.64
N VAL A 173 0.16 -9.30 4.41
CA VAL A 173 0.35 -8.38 5.55
C VAL A 173 1.41 -7.34 5.20
N ALA A 174 1.02 -6.07 5.26
CA ALA A 174 1.93 -4.92 5.23
C ALA A 174 2.24 -4.46 6.67
N SER A 175 3.52 -4.24 6.98
CA SER A 175 3.97 -3.84 8.31
C SER A 175 5.08 -2.80 8.26
N ASP A 176 5.25 -2.08 9.37
CA ASP A 176 6.44 -1.26 9.61
C ASP A 176 7.72 -2.11 9.64
N GLY A 177 8.86 -1.43 9.55
CA GLY A 177 10.19 -2.02 9.52
C GLY A 177 11.08 -1.49 10.63
N GLY A 178 11.22 -2.24 11.73
CA GLY A 178 11.96 -1.75 12.89
C GLY A 178 11.36 -0.43 13.40
N SER A 179 12.14 0.66 13.34
CA SER A 179 11.70 2.01 13.72
C SER A 179 11.16 2.85 12.55
N ALA A 180 11.29 2.37 11.31
CA ALA A 180 10.75 3.04 10.13
C ALA A 180 9.31 2.64 9.89
N LYS A 181 8.51 3.61 9.43
CA LYS A 181 7.11 3.40 9.07
C LYS A 181 6.98 3.07 7.59
N LEU A 182 6.08 2.16 7.27
CA LEU A 182 5.63 1.97 5.89
C LEU A 182 4.37 2.82 5.67
N ALA A 183 4.40 3.66 4.64
CA ALA A 183 3.24 4.37 4.11
C ALA A 183 2.82 3.75 2.77
N LEU A 184 1.54 3.83 2.45
CA LEU A 184 0.98 3.29 1.21
C LEU A 184 0.27 4.40 0.44
N THR A 185 0.58 4.54 -0.84
CA THR A 185 -0.20 5.39 -1.76
C THR A 185 -0.88 4.54 -2.81
N LYS A 186 -2.21 4.62 -2.88
CA LYS A 186 -2.99 4.13 -4.02
C LYS A 186 -3.12 5.24 -5.06
N SER A 187 -2.49 5.04 -6.21
CA SER A 187 -2.64 5.90 -7.40
C SER A 187 -3.20 5.09 -8.57
N GLY A 188 -3.31 5.71 -9.74
CA GLY A 188 -3.95 5.12 -10.91
C GLY A 188 -5.47 5.01 -10.74
N LEU A 189 -6.19 4.97 -11.85
CA LEU A 189 -7.66 5.00 -11.85
C LEU A 189 -8.31 3.65 -11.51
N GLY A 190 -7.55 2.56 -11.47
CA GLY A 190 -8.03 1.22 -11.14
C GLY A 190 -8.32 1.03 -9.65
N SER A 191 -8.56 -0.22 -9.27
CA SER A 191 -8.89 -0.60 -7.89
C SER A 191 -7.80 -1.43 -7.22
N LEU A 192 -7.47 -1.10 -5.97
CA LEU A 192 -6.66 -1.93 -5.09
C LEU A 192 -7.51 -2.36 -3.91
N THR A 193 -7.60 -3.67 -3.65
CA THR A 193 -8.21 -4.25 -2.46
C THR A 193 -7.13 -4.68 -1.48
N LEU A 194 -7.18 -4.17 -0.26
CA LEU A 194 -6.43 -4.68 0.87
C LEU A 194 -7.36 -5.57 1.69
N SER A 195 -6.98 -6.85 1.86
CA SER A 195 -7.81 -7.80 2.60
C SER A 195 -7.09 -8.54 3.72
N GLY A 196 -5.78 -8.32 3.87
CA GLY A 196 -5.02 -8.84 5.01
C GLY A 196 -5.07 -7.92 6.22
N ALA A 197 -4.67 -8.45 7.38
CA ALA A 197 -4.57 -7.68 8.62
C ALA A 197 -3.25 -6.90 8.64
N ASN A 198 -3.30 -5.63 8.27
CA ASN A 198 -2.12 -4.77 8.12
C ASN A 198 -1.76 -4.09 9.44
N THR A 199 -0.46 -3.89 9.68
CA THR A 199 0.09 -3.32 10.93
C THR A 199 1.03 -2.14 10.72
N TYR A 200 1.18 -1.67 9.48
CA TYR A 200 1.95 -0.46 9.19
C TYR A 200 1.29 0.78 9.78
N THR A 201 2.09 1.71 10.32
CA THR A 201 1.60 2.92 11.00
C THR A 201 1.82 4.21 10.20
N GLY A 202 2.38 4.11 8.99
CA GLY A 202 2.45 5.22 8.05
C GLY A 202 1.09 5.50 7.40
N THR A 203 0.94 6.71 6.88
CA THR A 203 -0.29 7.17 6.25
C THR A 203 -0.66 6.33 5.02
N THR A 204 -1.96 6.06 4.86
CA THR A 204 -2.53 5.55 3.61
C THR A 204 -3.12 6.70 2.81
N THR A 205 -2.56 6.98 1.63
CA THR A 205 -3.04 8.03 0.73
C THR A 205 -3.76 7.41 -0.46
N VAL A 206 -4.95 7.91 -0.80
CA VAL A 206 -5.62 7.60 -2.06
C VAL A 206 -5.55 8.85 -2.93
N SER A 207 -4.72 8.79 -3.97
CA SER A 207 -4.50 9.89 -4.91
C SER A 207 -5.37 9.76 -6.16
N ALA A 208 -5.77 8.54 -6.51
CA ALA A 208 -6.67 8.27 -7.64
C ALA A 208 -7.32 6.88 -7.54
N GLY A 209 -8.45 6.71 -8.24
CA GLY A 209 -9.16 5.44 -8.34
C GLY A 209 -9.79 5.01 -7.02
N THR A 210 -9.82 3.70 -6.77
CA THR A 210 -10.52 3.15 -5.60
C THR A 210 -9.58 2.29 -4.75
N LEU A 211 -9.52 2.59 -3.44
CA LEU A 211 -9.00 1.68 -2.43
C LEU A 211 -10.17 0.95 -1.76
N VAL A 212 -10.17 -0.38 -1.80
CA VAL A 212 -11.16 -1.23 -1.14
C VAL A 212 -10.56 -1.83 0.11
N LEU A 213 -11.23 -1.65 1.25
CA LEU A 213 -10.83 -2.19 2.54
C LEU A 213 -11.71 -3.39 2.87
N ALA A 214 -11.08 -4.56 2.98
CA ALA A 214 -11.73 -5.83 3.28
C ALA A 214 -11.09 -6.47 4.53
N GLY A 215 -11.86 -7.25 5.29
CA GLY A 215 -11.34 -8.01 6.43
C GLY A 215 -11.29 -7.26 7.77
N GLY A 216 -11.56 -5.96 7.79
CA GLY A 216 -11.77 -5.15 9.01
C GLY A 216 -10.53 -4.79 9.82
N SER A 217 -9.35 -5.05 9.25
CA SER A 217 -8.06 -4.55 9.70
C SER A 217 -7.18 -4.28 8.46
N ALA A 218 -7.82 -3.81 7.39
CA ALA A 218 -7.17 -3.57 6.11
C ALA A 218 -6.18 -2.41 6.19
N ILE A 219 -6.38 -1.50 7.13
CA ILE A 219 -5.47 -0.45 7.54
C ILE A 219 -5.31 -0.56 9.06
N ALA A 220 -4.12 -0.28 9.60
CA ALA A 220 -3.96 -0.28 11.04
C ALA A 220 -4.82 0.84 11.67
N ASP A 221 -5.49 0.54 12.79
CA ASP A 221 -6.39 1.46 13.50
C ASP A 221 -5.75 2.81 13.91
N THR A 222 -4.43 2.90 13.90
CA THR A 222 -3.66 4.13 14.23
C THR A 222 -3.20 4.90 13.00
N SER A 223 -3.35 4.34 11.79
CA SER A 223 -2.89 4.95 10.54
C SER A 223 -3.92 5.94 9.99
N ALA A 224 -3.44 7.10 9.59
CA ALA A 224 -4.26 8.10 8.92
C ALA A 224 -4.61 7.66 7.49
N VAL A 225 -5.80 8.06 7.03
CA VAL A 225 -6.25 7.90 5.65
C VAL A 225 -6.50 9.26 5.03
N ILE A 226 -5.88 9.53 3.88
CA ILE A 226 -6.00 10.79 3.15
C ILE A 226 -6.54 10.54 1.74
N LEU A 227 -7.72 11.07 1.44
CA LEU A 227 -8.26 11.19 0.09
C LEU A 227 -7.93 12.60 -0.42
N GLY A 228 -6.72 12.78 -0.93
CA GLY A 228 -6.13 14.11 -1.16
C GLY A 228 -6.54 14.79 -2.47
N THR A 229 -7.23 14.09 -3.36
CA THR A 229 -7.52 14.58 -4.72
C THR A 229 -8.91 14.15 -5.15
N ALA A 230 -9.65 15.05 -5.81
CA ALA A 230 -10.97 14.73 -6.36
C ALA A 230 -10.91 13.49 -7.28
N GLY A 231 -11.88 12.59 -7.13
CA GLY A 231 -11.88 11.29 -7.80
C GLY A 231 -11.16 10.17 -7.04
N ALA A 232 -10.55 10.44 -5.88
CA ALA A 232 -10.12 9.41 -4.95
C ALA A 232 -11.31 8.80 -4.20
N ASN A 233 -11.38 7.47 -4.13
CA ASN A 233 -12.48 6.75 -3.52
C ASN A 233 -11.98 5.72 -2.51
N LEU A 234 -12.67 5.61 -1.38
CA LEU A 234 -12.50 4.57 -0.38
C LEU A 234 -13.78 3.73 -0.33
N THR A 235 -13.68 2.40 -0.35
CA THR A 235 -14.84 1.50 -0.26
C THR A 235 -14.64 0.47 0.84
N LEU A 236 -15.65 0.29 1.70
CA LEU A 236 -15.64 -0.72 2.77
C LEU A 236 -16.37 -1.99 2.34
N SER A 237 -15.71 -3.13 2.52
CA SER A 237 -16.28 -4.48 2.41
C SER A 237 -16.34 -5.21 3.77
N ALA A 238 -15.96 -4.52 4.84
CA ALA A 238 -16.08 -4.93 6.24
C ALA A 238 -16.13 -3.68 7.13
N ASN A 239 -16.50 -3.81 8.40
CA ASN A 239 -16.30 -2.72 9.37
C ASN A 239 -14.81 -2.45 9.51
N GLU A 240 -14.42 -1.18 9.51
CA GLU A 240 -13.01 -0.78 9.52
C GLU A 240 -12.77 0.33 10.55
N ALA A 241 -11.61 0.31 11.19
CA ALA A 241 -11.14 1.39 12.04
C ALA A 241 -9.85 2.01 11.46
N VAL A 242 -9.76 3.33 11.47
CA VAL A 242 -8.57 4.07 11.02
C VAL A 242 -8.25 5.18 12.01
N GLY A 243 -6.98 5.62 12.04
CA GLY A 243 -6.51 6.63 12.98
C GLY A 243 -7.22 7.97 12.75
N SER A 244 -7.25 8.44 11.50
CA SER A 244 -8.00 9.63 11.11
C SER A 244 -8.35 9.59 9.64
N LEU A 245 -9.33 10.39 9.24
CA LEU A 245 -9.79 10.51 7.87
C LEU A 245 -9.75 11.97 7.43
N VAL A 246 -9.06 12.23 6.33
CA VAL A 246 -9.05 13.52 5.64
C VAL A 246 -9.51 13.32 4.21
N GLY A 247 -10.34 14.23 3.70
CA GLY A 247 -10.77 14.19 2.31
C GLY A 247 -11.20 15.55 1.79
N VAL A 248 -10.95 15.80 0.51
CA VAL A 248 -11.36 17.03 -0.18
C VAL A 248 -12.69 16.84 -0.92
N THR A 249 -13.33 17.94 -1.33
CA THR A 249 -14.52 17.88 -2.18
C THR A 249 -14.25 17.09 -3.47
N GLY A 250 -15.21 16.26 -3.88
CA GLY A 250 -15.08 15.37 -5.03
C GLY A 250 -14.43 14.01 -4.71
N THR A 251 -14.12 13.74 -3.44
CA THR A 251 -13.75 12.40 -2.96
C THR A 251 -14.96 11.66 -2.43
N THR A 252 -14.89 10.33 -2.38
CA THR A 252 -15.99 9.52 -1.85
C THR A 252 -15.52 8.46 -0.85
N VAL A 253 -16.37 8.19 0.15
CA VAL A 253 -16.31 7.01 1.02
C VAL A 253 -17.61 6.24 0.83
N SER A 254 -17.53 5.02 0.30
CA SER A 254 -18.65 4.09 0.18
C SER A 254 -18.61 3.08 1.31
N LEU A 255 -19.53 3.22 2.27
CA LEU A 255 -19.60 2.35 3.46
C LEU A 255 -20.18 0.96 3.16
N GLY A 256 -20.98 0.83 2.09
CA GLY A 256 -21.85 -0.34 1.93
C GLY A 256 -22.77 -0.45 3.14
N SER A 257 -22.83 -1.61 3.80
CA SER A 257 -23.56 -1.83 5.05
C SER A 257 -22.66 -1.76 6.30
N HIS A 258 -21.45 -1.23 6.20
CA HIS A 258 -20.41 -1.34 7.22
C HIS A 258 -20.24 -0.04 8.01
N THR A 259 -19.65 -0.15 9.20
CA THR A 259 -19.27 1.00 10.01
C THR A 259 -17.81 1.38 9.76
N LEU A 260 -17.57 2.65 9.45
CA LEU A 260 -16.23 3.24 9.50
C LEU A 260 -16.02 3.93 10.84
N THR A 261 -14.99 3.50 11.56
CA THR A 261 -14.55 4.15 12.80
C THR A 261 -13.34 5.02 12.50
N THR A 262 -13.37 6.29 12.89
CA THR A 262 -12.28 7.24 12.63
C THR A 262 -12.10 8.26 13.74
N GLY A 263 -10.85 8.68 13.95
CA GLY A 263 -10.50 9.80 14.81
C GLY A 263 -9.39 9.46 15.79
N ASP A 264 -8.49 10.42 15.99
CA ASP A 264 -7.34 10.34 16.88
C ASP A 264 -7.33 11.59 17.79
N THR A 265 -6.16 12.02 18.24
CA THR A 265 -6.03 13.24 19.04
C THR A 265 -6.02 14.52 18.20
N SER A 266 -5.83 14.40 16.88
CA SER A 266 -5.78 15.50 15.94
C SER A 266 -7.17 15.84 15.41
N SER A 267 -7.32 17.09 14.95
CA SER A 267 -8.56 17.53 14.30
C SER A 267 -8.44 17.40 12.80
N THR A 268 -9.44 16.80 12.16
CA THR A 268 -9.46 16.49 10.73
C THR A 268 -10.79 16.88 10.10
N GLU A 269 -10.79 17.06 8.78
CA GLU A 269 -11.97 17.41 8.00
C GLU A 269 -12.12 16.46 6.81
N TYR A 270 -13.36 16.00 6.60
CA TYR A 270 -13.77 15.29 5.41
C TYR A 270 -14.85 16.11 4.67
N ALA A 271 -14.44 16.69 3.54
CA ALA A 271 -15.26 17.51 2.65
C ALA A 271 -15.84 16.74 1.46
N GLY A 272 -15.58 15.42 1.37
CA GLY A 272 -16.14 14.52 0.36
C GLY A 272 -17.53 14.00 0.72
N VAL A 273 -18.03 13.05 -0.07
CA VAL A 273 -19.33 12.40 0.13
C VAL A 273 -19.14 11.03 0.78
N VAL A 274 -19.76 10.82 1.93
CA VAL A 274 -19.93 9.50 2.54
C VAL A 274 -21.29 8.93 2.14
N SER A 275 -21.35 7.68 1.69
CA SER A 275 -22.57 7.04 1.17
C SER A 275 -22.72 5.59 1.64
N GLY A 276 -23.92 5.03 1.49
CA GLY A 276 -24.25 3.63 1.81
C GLY A 276 -25.22 3.50 3.00
N THR A 277 -25.62 2.27 3.33
CA THR A 277 -26.52 2.03 4.47
C THR A 277 -25.79 1.88 5.80
N GLY A 278 -24.46 1.86 5.77
CA GLY A 278 -23.56 1.81 6.91
C GLY A 278 -23.51 3.12 7.70
N GLY A 279 -22.77 3.09 8.81
CA GLY A 279 -22.66 4.20 9.76
C GLY A 279 -21.24 4.69 10.01
N LEU A 280 -21.13 5.72 10.84
CA LEU A 280 -19.86 6.29 11.27
C LEU A 280 -19.70 6.18 12.79
N THR A 281 -18.49 5.91 13.24
CA THR A 281 -18.11 6.05 14.65
C THR A 281 -16.94 7.03 14.76
N LYS A 282 -17.17 8.16 15.44
CA LYS A 282 -16.12 9.11 15.79
C LYS A 282 -15.49 8.70 17.12
N GLN A 283 -14.19 8.44 17.10
CA GLN A 283 -13.36 8.14 18.27
C GLN A 283 -12.24 9.18 18.46
N GLY A 284 -11.43 9.03 19.51
CA GLY A 284 -10.32 9.94 19.78
C GLY A 284 -10.75 11.32 20.29
N SER A 285 -9.84 12.05 20.93
CA SER A 285 -10.15 13.33 21.58
C SER A 285 -10.24 14.51 20.61
N GLY A 286 -9.76 14.36 19.38
CA GLY A 286 -9.76 15.43 18.37
C GLY A 286 -11.16 15.77 17.83
N THR A 287 -11.23 16.78 16.98
CA THR A 287 -12.46 17.15 16.26
C THR A 287 -12.47 16.53 14.87
N PHE A 288 -13.52 15.79 14.52
CA PHE A 288 -13.75 15.35 13.14
C PHE A 288 -14.86 16.20 12.53
N THR A 289 -14.53 16.92 11.46
CA THR A 289 -15.46 17.82 10.76
C THR A 289 -16.00 17.13 9.51
N LEU A 290 -17.32 17.00 9.42
CA LEU A 290 -18.04 16.64 8.20
C LEU A 290 -18.55 17.93 7.55
N SER A 291 -18.01 18.28 6.39
CA SER A 291 -18.41 19.48 5.63
C SER A 291 -19.03 19.17 4.28
N GLY A 292 -18.85 17.95 3.77
CA GLY A 292 -19.54 17.48 2.56
C GLY A 292 -21.01 17.17 2.79
N ALA A 293 -21.77 17.05 1.69
CA ALA A 293 -23.13 16.53 1.71
C ALA A 293 -23.08 14.99 1.68
N ASN A 294 -23.59 14.35 2.72
CA ASN A 294 -23.45 12.92 2.93
C ASN A 294 -24.79 12.19 2.75
N ASP A 295 -24.75 11.03 2.09
CA ASP A 295 -25.92 10.24 1.71
C ASP A 295 -26.01 8.91 2.49
N TYR A 296 -25.18 8.70 3.52
CA TYR A 296 -25.22 7.47 4.30
C TYR A 296 -26.40 7.45 5.28
N THR A 297 -27.07 6.30 5.41
CA THR A 297 -28.30 6.19 6.21
C THR A 297 -28.13 5.50 7.57
N GLY A 298 -26.94 4.95 7.85
CA GLY A 298 -26.64 4.35 9.15
C GLY A 298 -26.36 5.41 10.22
N ALA A 299 -26.38 4.98 11.49
CA ALA A 299 -26.18 5.89 12.61
C ALA A 299 -24.75 6.44 12.68
N THR A 300 -24.63 7.68 13.17
CA THR A 300 -23.37 8.32 13.53
C THR A 300 -23.20 8.32 15.03
N THR A 301 -22.25 7.54 15.53
CA THR A 301 -21.92 7.46 16.95
C THR A 301 -20.70 8.31 17.26
N VAL A 302 -20.76 9.15 18.29
CA VAL A 302 -19.63 9.90 18.83
C VAL A 302 -19.23 9.26 20.16
N SER A 303 -18.12 8.55 20.15
CA SER A 303 -17.60 7.81 21.31
C SER A 303 -16.49 8.55 22.06
N ALA A 304 -15.91 9.60 21.47
CA ALA A 304 -15.01 10.54 22.13
C ALA A 304 -14.80 11.83 21.29
N GLY A 305 -14.37 12.89 21.95
CA GLY A 305 -13.99 14.15 21.30
C GLY A 305 -15.20 14.88 20.70
N THR A 306 -15.00 15.52 19.56
CA THR A 306 -16.04 16.34 18.90
C THR A 306 -16.31 15.85 17.49
N LEU A 307 -17.59 15.70 17.15
CA LEU A 307 -18.06 15.69 15.76
C LEU A 307 -18.56 17.10 15.43
N ALA A 308 -17.98 17.73 14.40
CA ALA A 308 -18.42 19.04 13.91
C ALA A 308 -19.12 18.88 12.57
N LEU A 309 -20.33 19.42 12.44
CA LEU A 309 -21.12 19.40 11.22
C LEU A 309 -21.13 20.80 10.61
N SER A 310 -20.49 20.95 9.45
CA SER A 310 -20.26 22.24 8.79
C SER A 310 -20.96 22.39 7.43
N GLY A 311 -21.62 21.33 6.94
CA GLY A 311 -22.54 21.38 5.80
C GLY A 311 -23.99 21.17 6.28
N GLY A 312 -24.99 21.64 5.52
CA GLY A 312 -26.41 21.48 5.88
C GLY A 312 -27.04 20.13 5.55
N SER A 313 -26.21 19.15 5.23
CA SER A 313 -26.55 17.73 5.02
C SER A 313 -25.32 16.89 5.38
N ALA A 314 -24.63 17.27 6.47
CA ALA A 314 -23.39 16.62 6.89
C ALA A 314 -23.66 15.21 7.46
N VAL A 315 -24.87 14.94 7.88
CA VAL A 315 -25.47 13.66 8.24
C VAL A 315 -26.80 13.58 7.50
N ALA A 316 -27.17 12.41 6.97
CA ALA A 316 -28.46 12.30 6.29
C ALA A 316 -29.62 12.54 7.27
N ASP A 317 -30.68 13.21 6.83
CA ASP A 317 -31.86 13.59 7.64
C ASP A 317 -32.54 12.40 8.33
N THR A 318 -32.35 11.18 7.83
CA THR A 318 -32.91 9.95 8.41
C THR A 318 -31.99 9.29 9.43
N SER A 319 -30.73 9.68 9.49
CA SER A 319 -29.69 9.02 10.29
C SER A 319 -29.70 9.52 11.73
N ALA A 320 -29.50 8.61 12.68
CA ALA A 320 -29.39 8.94 14.10
C ALA A 320 -27.99 9.50 14.44
N VAL A 321 -27.91 10.46 15.35
CA VAL A 321 -26.67 10.89 16.00
C VAL A 321 -26.69 10.47 17.47
N ILE A 322 -25.67 9.74 17.91
CA ILE A 322 -25.59 9.13 19.25
C ILE A 322 -24.30 9.59 19.95
N LEU A 323 -24.42 10.37 21.02
CA LEU A 323 -23.30 10.74 21.88
C LEU A 323 -23.15 9.69 22.99
N SER A 324 -22.30 8.69 22.76
CA SER A 324 -22.35 7.41 23.50
C SER A 324 -21.58 7.41 24.84
N THR A 325 -20.76 8.42 25.09
CA THR A 325 -19.88 8.50 26.28
C THR A 325 -19.83 9.91 26.85
N ALA A 326 -19.57 10.04 28.16
CA ALA A 326 -19.32 11.34 28.76
C ALA A 326 -18.09 12.00 28.10
N GLY A 327 -18.21 13.28 27.74
CA GLY A 327 -17.19 14.01 26.99
C GLY A 327 -17.28 13.87 25.47
N ALA A 328 -18.23 13.11 24.91
CA ALA A 328 -18.58 13.18 23.49
C ALA A 328 -19.37 14.47 23.19
N ASN A 329 -18.97 15.17 22.13
CA ASN A 329 -19.54 16.47 21.76
C ASN A 329 -20.00 16.49 20.31
N LEU A 330 -21.11 17.18 20.07
CA LEU A 330 -21.60 17.56 18.74
C LEU A 330 -21.54 19.08 18.60
N THR A 331 -20.94 19.57 17.52
CA THR A 331 -20.95 21.00 17.17
C THR A 331 -21.66 21.20 15.84
N LEU A 332 -22.66 22.08 15.81
CA LEU A 332 -23.40 22.45 14.60
C LEU A 332 -22.92 23.81 14.10
N ASN A 333 -22.15 23.83 13.02
CA ASN A 333 -21.67 25.05 12.36
C ASN A 333 -22.56 25.48 11.18
N ALA A 334 -23.57 24.68 10.83
CA ALA A 334 -24.59 24.95 9.84
C ALA A 334 -25.95 24.42 10.32
N ASN A 335 -27.05 24.79 9.63
CA ASN A 335 -28.36 24.19 9.89
C ASN A 335 -28.32 22.72 9.47
N GLU A 336 -28.66 21.83 10.37
CA GLU A 336 -28.62 20.39 10.14
C GLU A 336 -29.91 19.72 10.63
N ALA A 337 -30.43 18.77 9.85
CA ALA A 337 -31.50 17.87 10.26
C ALA A 337 -30.93 16.47 10.47
N VAL A 338 -31.38 15.79 11.53
CA VAL A 338 -31.00 14.40 11.83
C VAL A 338 -32.25 13.62 12.23
N GLY A 339 -32.23 12.30 12.01
CA GLY A 339 -33.40 11.46 12.26
C GLY A 339 -33.72 11.31 13.74
N SER A 340 -32.69 11.29 14.58
CA SER A 340 -32.81 11.40 16.04
C SER A 340 -31.49 11.82 16.66
N LEU A 341 -31.55 12.39 17.87
CA LEU A 341 -30.38 12.74 18.68
C LEU A 341 -30.51 12.09 20.05
N ALA A 342 -29.52 11.31 20.44
CA ALA A 342 -29.42 10.70 21.76
C ALA A 342 -28.06 11.03 22.41
N GLY A 343 -28.02 11.12 23.73
CA GLY A 343 -26.80 11.36 24.49
C GLY A 343 -26.88 10.85 25.92
N VAL A 344 -25.72 10.57 26.51
CA VAL A 344 -25.60 10.21 27.93
C VAL A 344 -25.25 11.44 28.78
N ALA A 345 -25.35 11.33 30.11
CA ALA A 345 -24.91 12.41 30.99
C ALA A 345 -23.44 12.80 30.74
N GLY A 346 -23.15 14.08 30.64
CA GLY A 346 -21.81 14.60 30.37
C GLY A 346 -21.45 14.77 28.88
N THR A 347 -22.41 14.62 27.96
CA THR A 347 -22.24 14.99 26.54
C THR A 347 -22.65 16.44 26.29
N THR A 348 -22.07 17.09 25.28
CA THR A 348 -22.40 18.49 24.92
C THR A 348 -22.90 18.60 23.48
N VAL A 349 -23.92 19.45 23.27
CA VAL A 349 -24.32 19.92 21.93
C VAL A 349 -24.08 21.42 21.87
N THR A 350 -23.18 21.84 20.99
CA THR A 350 -22.84 23.26 20.76
C THR A 350 -23.53 23.73 19.48
N LEU A 351 -24.32 24.79 19.60
CA LEU A 351 -24.93 25.48 18.47
C LEU A 351 -24.02 26.64 18.06
N GLY A 352 -23.53 26.65 16.83
CA GLY A 352 -22.73 27.73 16.27
C GLY A 352 -23.50 29.06 16.19
N SER A 353 -22.77 30.16 16.06
CA SER A 353 -23.37 31.48 15.81
C SER A 353 -24.04 31.49 14.43
N ARG A 354 -25.34 31.79 14.41
CA ARG A 354 -26.18 31.88 13.21
C ARG A 354 -25.86 33.10 12.37
#